data_AF-A0A0E3RNC7-F1
#
_entry.id   AF-A0A0E3RNC7-F1
#
_cell.length_a   1.000
_cell.length_b   1.000
_cell.length_c   1.000
_cell.angle_alpha   90.00
_cell.angle_beta   90.00
_cell.angle_gamma   90.00
#
_symmetry.space_group_name_H-M   'P 1'
#
loop_
_entity.id
_entity.type
_entity.pdbx_description
1 polymer ?
#
loop_
_entity_poly.entity_id
_entity_poly.type
_entity_poly.pdbx_seq_one_letter_code
_entity_poly.pdbx_strand_id
1 'polypeptide(L)'
;MEPDYLLGNILETEIGELAASEKQYRFGQDKRDTLPQVCRECEVFFACRGECPKNRFLATPSGESGLNYLCKGWKAFFQHVDYPMQIMAGLMRRGYPASEVMRILALDEAFQRTGRNEPCPCGSGLKFKRCHGRKDTRVKKEEMGM
;
A
#
# COMPACT_ATOMS: atom_id res chain seq x y z
N MET A 1 10.93 12.18 30.13
CA MET A 1 10.50 13.01 28.98
C MET A 1 11.75 13.75 28.51
N GLU A 2 12.06 13.75 27.21
CA GLU A 2 13.25 14.47 26.70
C GLU A 2 13.04 15.99 26.82
N PRO A 3 13.92 16.72 27.52
CA PRO A 3 13.78 18.17 27.73
C PRO A 3 13.63 18.94 26.41
N ASP A 4 14.28 18.46 25.36
CA ASP A 4 14.27 19.05 24.02
C ASP A 4 12.88 19.08 23.37
N TYR A 5 11.88 18.34 23.89
CA TYR A 5 10.50 18.35 23.40
C TYR A 5 9.51 19.04 24.34
N LEU A 6 9.97 19.62 25.46
CA LEU A 6 9.10 20.36 26.37
C LEU A 6 8.53 21.62 25.68
N LEU A 7 7.20 21.77 25.66
CA LEU A 7 6.52 22.93 25.08
C LEU A 7 6.14 23.97 26.14
N GLY A 8 5.88 23.54 27.38
CA GLY A 8 5.44 24.40 28.48
C GLY A 8 4.58 23.65 29.49
N ASN A 9 3.81 24.39 30.29
CA ASN A 9 2.90 23.87 31.31
C ASN A 9 1.48 24.35 31.00
N ILE A 10 0.52 23.42 30.93
CA ILE A 10 -0.89 23.71 30.63
C ILE A 10 -1.62 24.51 31.72
N LEU A 11 -1.06 24.58 32.93
CA LEU A 11 -1.59 25.42 34.02
C LEU A 11 -1.14 26.88 33.91
N GLU A 12 -0.11 27.14 33.09
CA GLU A 12 0.52 28.45 32.93
C GLU A 12 0.31 29.03 31.53
N THR A 13 0.05 28.18 30.53
CA THR A 13 -0.10 28.56 29.12
C THR A 13 -1.29 27.84 28.51
N GLU A 14 -2.09 28.58 27.73
CA GLU A 14 -3.25 28.04 27.02
C GLU A 14 -2.82 26.92 26.06
N ILE A 15 -3.59 25.82 26.03
CA ILE A 15 -3.26 24.65 25.20
C ILE A 15 -3.21 24.98 23.71
N GLY A 16 -4.02 25.94 23.27
CA GLY A 16 -4.02 26.41 21.88
C GLY A 16 -2.70 27.08 21.50
N GLU A 17 -2.09 27.83 22.43
CA GLU A 17 -0.79 28.47 22.21
C GLU A 17 0.34 27.45 22.17
N LEU A 18 0.32 26.46 23.07
CA LEU A 18 1.28 25.36 23.06
C LEU A 18 1.20 24.55 21.76
N ALA A 19 -0.01 24.27 21.28
CA ALA A 19 -0.25 23.55 20.03
C ALA A 19 0.14 24.36 18.79
N ALA A 20 -0.05 25.69 18.81
CA ALA A 20 0.32 26.60 17.74
C ALA A 20 1.78 27.10 17.83
N SER A 21 2.54 26.68 18.84
CA SER A 21 3.91 27.11 19.04
C SER A 21 4.82 26.74 17.86
N GLU A 22 5.81 27.60 17.58
CA GLU A 22 6.79 27.38 16.50
C GLU A 22 7.51 26.02 16.66
N LYS A 23 7.81 25.62 17.90
CA LYS A 23 8.44 24.34 18.20
C LYS A 23 7.57 23.15 17.76
N GLN A 24 6.27 23.21 18.05
CA GLN A 24 5.31 22.17 17.65
C GLN A 24 5.08 22.18 16.13
N TYR A 25 5.01 23.36 15.52
CA TYR A 25 4.89 23.51 14.07
C TYR A 25 6.09 22.90 13.34
N ARG A 26 7.32 23.24 13.74
CA ARG A 26 8.57 22.68 13.18
C ARG A 26 8.63 21.17 13.34
N PHE A 27 8.31 20.64 14.53
CA PHE A 27 8.22 19.19 14.74
C PHE A 27 7.23 18.52 13.77
N GLY A 28 6.14 19.20 13.43
CA GLY A 28 5.19 18.77 12.40
C GLY A 28 5.78 18.76 10.99
N GLN A 29 6.40 19.87 10.57
CA GLN A 29 7.01 20.01 9.25
C GLN A 29 8.17 19.03 9.03
N ASP A 30 9.00 18.83 10.06
CA ASP A 30 10.17 17.95 10.01
C ASP A 30 9.79 16.51 9.63
N LYS A 31 8.58 16.04 10.00
CA LYS A 31 8.07 14.71 9.59
C LYS A 31 8.09 14.51 8.07
N ARG A 32 7.89 15.58 7.30
CA ARG A 32 7.94 15.61 5.83
C ARG A 32 9.31 16.06 5.33
N ASP A 33 9.82 17.15 5.88
CA ASP A 33 10.94 17.89 5.30
C ASP A 33 12.29 17.20 5.57
N THR A 34 12.39 16.40 6.64
CA THR A 34 13.61 15.63 6.99
C THR A 34 13.64 14.22 6.41
N LEU A 35 12.65 13.83 5.59
CA LEU A 35 12.67 12.51 4.95
C LEU A 35 13.86 12.39 4.00
N PRO A 36 14.54 11.23 3.93
CA PRO A 36 15.58 11.03 2.94
C PRO A 36 14.99 10.88 1.53
N GLN A 37 15.81 11.10 0.50
CA GLN A 37 15.39 11.03 -0.90
C GLN A 37 14.78 9.68 -1.25
N VAL A 38 15.36 8.58 -0.77
CA VAL A 38 14.84 7.22 -0.98
C VAL A 38 13.39 7.04 -0.49
N CYS A 39 12.97 7.78 0.55
CA CYS A 39 11.59 7.74 1.03
C CYS A 39 10.66 8.56 0.15
N ARG A 40 11.10 9.73 -0.33
CA ARG A 40 10.31 10.62 -1.20
C ARG A 40 10.02 10.00 -2.58
N GLU A 41 10.95 9.20 -3.08
CA GLU A 41 10.86 8.52 -4.38
C GLU A 41 10.28 7.10 -4.28
N CYS A 42 9.95 6.64 -3.06
CA CYS A 42 9.46 5.29 -2.84
C CYS A 42 8.06 5.09 -3.42
N GLU A 43 7.83 3.97 -4.11
CA GLU A 43 6.54 3.62 -4.72
C GLU A 43 5.37 3.55 -3.72
N VAL A 44 5.67 3.21 -2.45
CA VAL A 44 4.67 3.16 -1.36
C VAL A 44 4.64 4.43 -0.52
N PHE A 45 5.29 5.52 -0.96
CA PHE A 45 5.34 6.78 -0.23
C PHE A 45 3.94 7.31 0.10
N PHE A 46 2.98 7.15 -0.82
CA PHE A 46 1.59 7.60 -0.64
C PHE A 46 0.93 7.04 0.64
N ALA A 47 1.29 5.81 1.03
CA ALA A 47 0.75 5.13 2.21
C ALA A 47 1.69 5.20 3.41
N CYS A 48 3.00 4.98 3.20
CA CYS A 48 3.97 4.86 4.29
C CYS A 48 4.39 6.23 4.89
N ARG A 49 4.61 7.24 4.04
CA ARG A 49 5.12 8.58 4.42
C ARG A 49 6.37 8.59 5.33
N GLY A 50 7.17 7.52 5.29
CA GLY A 50 8.37 7.34 6.11
C GLY A 50 8.12 7.04 7.59
N GLU A 51 6.87 6.73 7.98
CA GLU A 51 6.49 6.29 9.33
C GLU A 51 6.86 7.30 10.45
N CYS A 52 6.70 6.97 11.72
CA CYS A 52 7.03 7.80 12.88
C CYS A 52 8.52 8.21 12.93
N PRO A 53 8.84 9.50 13.10
CA PRO A 53 10.23 9.98 13.26
C PRO A 53 11.01 9.29 14.37
N LYS A 54 10.33 8.87 15.45
CA LYS A 54 10.94 8.13 16.57
C LYS A 54 11.69 6.88 16.10
N ASN A 55 11.24 6.26 15.01
CA ASN A 55 11.81 5.02 14.48
C ASN A 55 12.77 5.26 13.30
N ARG A 56 13.12 6.53 12.99
CA ARG A 56 13.95 6.94 11.84
C ARG A 56 15.41 7.14 12.22
N PHE A 57 16.06 6.10 12.69
CA PHE A 57 17.44 6.15 13.20
C PHE A 57 18.46 5.36 12.37
N LEU A 58 18.05 4.78 11.23
CA LEU A 58 18.98 4.12 10.30
C LEU A 58 19.49 5.10 9.24
N ALA A 59 20.65 4.79 8.68
CA ALA A 59 21.13 5.39 7.44
C ALA A 59 20.54 4.68 6.22
N THR A 60 20.33 5.43 5.16
CA THR A 60 19.99 4.93 3.82
C THR A 60 21.22 4.32 3.13
N PRO A 61 21.03 3.53 2.05
CA PRO A 61 22.14 3.05 1.23
C PRO A 61 23.02 4.16 0.63
N SER A 62 22.46 5.36 0.39
CA SER A 62 23.19 6.55 -0.08
C SER A 62 23.89 7.32 1.04
N GLY A 63 23.70 6.93 2.31
CA GLY A 63 24.31 7.57 3.48
C GLY A 63 23.47 8.67 4.14
N GLU A 64 22.32 9.06 3.58
CA GLU A 64 21.38 9.97 4.24
C GLU A 64 20.85 9.35 5.55
N SER A 65 20.65 10.15 6.60
CA SER A 65 20.01 9.71 7.84
C SER A 65 18.48 9.70 7.72
N GLY A 66 17.79 9.24 8.76
CA GLY A 66 16.34 9.35 8.83
C GLY A 66 15.58 8.20 8.16
N LEU A 67 16.23 7.07 7.88
CA LEU A 67 15.55 5.87 7.39
C LEU A 67 14.87 5.14 8.56
N ASN A 68 13.62 4.78 8.36
CA ASN A 68 12.86 3.99 9.33
C ASN A 68 13.46 2.58 9.50
N TYR A 69 13.60 2.12 10.75
CA TYR A 69 14.12 0.78 11.07
C TYR A 69 13.36 -0.37 10.38
N LEU A 70 12.05 -0.21 10.18
CA LEU A 70 11.18 -1.21 9.55
C LEU A 70 10.96 -0.94 8.05
N CYS A 71 11.74 -0.06 7.41
CA CYS A 71 11.51 0.33 6.02
C CYS A 71 11.35 -0.87 5.07
N LYS A 72 12.19 -1.91 5.20
CA LYS A 72 12.10 -3.12 4.37
C LYS A 72 10.80 -3.89 4.60
N GLY A 73 10.38 -4.02 5.86
CA GLY A 73 9.14 -4.69 6.23
C GLY A 73 7.91 -3.94 5.73
N TRP A 74 7.88 -2.62 5.88
CA TRP A 74 6.79 -1.80 5.36
C TRP A 74 6.69 -1.87 3.85
N LYS A 75 7.82 -1.83 3.14
CA LYS A 75 7.83 -1.98 1.68
C LYS A 75 7.22 -3.32 1.26
N ALA A 76 7.66 -4.42 1.87
CA ALA A 76 7.12 -5.76 1.58
C ALA A 76 5.62 -5.86 1.89
N PHE A 77 5.19 -5.32 3.03
CA PHE A 77 3.78 -5.31 3.42
C PHE A 77 2.91 -4.55 2.41
N PHE A 78 3.26 -3.30 2.09
CA PHE A 78 2.47 -2.47 1.19
C PHE A 78 2.43 -3.02 -0.23
N GLN A 79 3.53 -3.58 -0.73
CA GLN A 79 3.55 -4.29 -2.02
C GLN A 79 2.64 -5.53 -2.01
N HIS A 80 2.62 -6.28 -0.91
CA HIS A 80 1.78 -7.47 -0.79
C HIS A 80 0.28 -7.13 -0.74
N VAL A 81 -0.09 -6.10 0.00
CA VAL A 81 -1.52 -5.75 0.20
C VAL A 81 -2.09 -4.85 -0.88
N ASP A 82 -1.28 -4.30 -1.80
CA ASP A 82 -1.77 -3.37 -2.83
C ASP A 82 -2.94 -3.96 -3.63
N TYR A 83 -2.77 -5.15 -4.24
CA TYR A 83 -3.82 -5.76 -5.04
C TYR A 83 -5.13 -6.04 -4.25
N PRO A 84 -5.11 -6.70 -3.08
CA PRO A 84 -6.30 -6.82 -2.22
C PRO A 84 -6.92 -5.48 -1.83
N MET A 85 -6.12 -4.46 -1.52
CA MET A 85 -6.61 -3.13 -1.13
C MET A 85 -7.29 -2.41 -2.28
N GLN A 86 -6.78 -2.51 -3.51
CA GLN A 86 -7.44 -1.97 -4.70
C GLN A 86 -8.82 -2.61 -4.93
N ILE A 87 -8.93 -3.93 -4.73
CA ILE A 87 -10.21 -4.65 -4.82
C ILE A 87 -11.17 -4.15 -3.73
N MET A 88 -10.73 -4.08 -2.47
CA MET A 88 -11.57 -3.60 -1.37
C MET A 88 -12.06 -2.16 -1.61
N ALA A 89 -11.17 -1.27 -2.05
CA ALA A 89 -11.55 0.10 -2.40
C ALA A 89 -12.55 0.14 -3.56
N GLY A 90 -12.38 -0.72 -4.58
CA GLY A 90 -13.31 -0.86 -5.69
C GLY A 90 -14.70 -1.37 -5.28
N LEU A 91 -14.75 -2.32 -4.34
CA LEU A 91 -15.99 -2.84 -3.77
C LEU A 91 -16.75 -1.76 -3.01
N MET A 92 -16.06 -1.07 -2.10
CA MET A 92 -16.66 -0.01 -1.28
C MET A 92 -17.18 1.15 -2.13
N ARG A 93 -16.43 1.59 -3.15
CA ARG A 93 -16.88 2.63 -4.08
C ARG A 93 -18.17 2.26 -4.83
N ARG A 94 -18.47 0.96 -4.96
CA ARG A 94 -19.65 0.44 -5.65
C ARG A 94 -20.76 0.01 -4.68
N GLY A 95 -20.61 0.27 -3.38
CA GLY A 95 -21.58 -0.08 -2.35
C GLY A 95 -21.58 -1.55 -1.93
N TYR A 96 -20.54 -2.32 -2.27
CA TYR A 96 -20.39 -3.70 -1.82
C TYR A 96 -19.55 -3.80 -0.53
N PRO A 97 -19.77 -4.83 0.30
CA PRO A 97 -18.92 -5.10 1.46
C PRO A 97 -17.46 -5.38 1.06
N ALA A 98 -16.50 -4.79 1.78
CA ALA A 98 -15.08 -5.04 1.54
C ALA A 98 -14.69 -6.51 1.73
N SER A 99 -15.42 -7.26 2.56
CA SER A 99 -15.22 -8.70 2.81
C SER A 99 -15.34 -9.57 1.56
N GLU A 100 -16.02 -9.11 0.50
CA GLU A 100 -16.08 -9.83 -0.79
C GLU A 100 -14.70 -10.01 -1.44
N VAL A 101 -13.68 -9.27 -1.00
CA VAL A 101 -12.29 -9.47 -1.43
C VAL A 101 -11.83 -10.92 -1.25
N MET A 102 -12.25 -11.59 -0.17
CA MET A 102 -11.85 -12.96 0.11
C MET A 102 -12.34 -13.92 -0.97
N ARG A 103 -13.59 -13.74 -1.40
CA ARG A 103 -14.19 -14.53 -2.48
C ARG A 103 -13.49 -14.26 -3.80
N ILE A 104 -13.20 -13.00 -4.11
CA ILE A 104 -12.54 -12.60 -5.36
C ILE A 104 -11.13 -13.20 -5.44
N LEU A 105 -10.34 -13.08 -4.37
CA LEU A 105 -8.98 -13.62 -4.32
C LEU A 105 -8.98 -15.16 -4.41
N ALA A 106 -9.90 -15.84 -3.70
CA ALA A 106 -10.03 -17.29 -3.79
C ALA A 106 -10.39 -17.75 -5.21
N LEU A 107 -11.26 -17.00 -5.90
CA LEU A 107 -11.63 -17.31 -7.28
C LEU A 107 -10.46 -17.07 -8.26
N ASP A 108 -9.68 -16.00 -8.08
CA ASP A 108 -8.47 -15.72 -8.87
C ASP A 108 -7.42 -16.82 -8.71
N GLU A 109 -7.13 -17.23 -7.47
CA GLU A 109 -6.23 -18.35 -7.18
C GLU A 109 -6.71 -19.66 -7.82
N ALA A 110 -8.02 -19.93 -7.75
CA ALA A 110 -8.60 -21.10 -8.40
C ALA A 110 -8.40 -21.04 -9.92
N PHE A 111 -8.61 -19.89 -10.56
CA PHE A 111 -8.37 -19.73 -11.99
C PHE A 111 -6.90 -19.94 -12.38
N GLN A 112 -5.95 -19.44 -11.59
CA GLN A 112 -4.52 -19.62 -11.85
C GLN A 112 -4.08 -21.09 -11.77
N ARG A 113 -4.72 -21.89 -10.90
CA ARG A 113 -4.40 -23.31 -10.72
C ARG A 113 -5.18 -24.26 -11.61
N THR A 114 -6.27 -23.80 -12.23
CA THR A 114 -7.18 -24.67 -12.99
C THR A 114 -6.54 -25.19 -14.28
N GLY A 115 -6.55 -26.51 -14.44
CA GLY A 115 -6.12 -27.18 -15.65
C GLY A 115 -7.06 -26.95 -16.85
N ARG A 116 -6.49 -26.91 -18.07
CA ARG A 116 -7.22 -26.63 -19.33
C ARG A 116 -8.53 -27.42 -19.52
N ASN A 117 -8.58 -28.69 -19.09
CA ASN A 117 -9.74 -29.58 -19.27
C ASN A 117 -10.63 -29.72 -18.02
N GLU A 118 -10.24 -29.14 -16.89
CA GLU A 118 -10.99 -29.19 -15.63
C GLU A 118 -12.25 -28.31 -15.69
N PRO A 119 -13.24 -28.55 -14.80
CA PRO A 119 -14.38 -27.65 -14.65
C PRO A 119 -13.93 -26.21 -14.34
N CYS A 120 -14.61 -25.24 -14.93
CA CYS A 120 -14.27 -23.83 -14.73
C CYS A 120 -14.67 -23.34 -13.33
N PRO A 121 -13.77 -22.67 -12.57
CA PRO A 121 -14.05 -22.18 -11.21
C PRO A 121 -15.22 -21.21 -11.07
N CYS A 122 -15.69 -20.60 -12.18
CA CYS A 122 -16.85 -19.71 -12.15
C CYS A 122 -18.19 -20.43 -11.89
N GLY A 123 -18.21 -21.77 -11.85
CA GLY A 123 -19.43 -22.56 -11.64
C GLY A 123 -20.27 -22.80 -12.89
N SER A 124 -19.78 -22.48 -14.09
CA SER A 124 -20.53 -22.65 -15.35
C SER A 124 -20.76 -24.11 -15.78
N GLY A 125 -20.11 -25.09 -15.13
CA GLY A 125 -20.12 -26.50 -15.55
C GLY A 125 -19.32 -26.79 -16.83
N LEU A 126 -18.79 -25.78 -17.52
CA LEU A 126 -17.96 -25.93 -18.71
C LEU A 126 -16.51 -26.27 -18.35
N LYS A 127 -15.81 -26.97 -19.25
CA LYS A 127 -14.34 -27.10 -19.17
C LYS A 127 -13.68 -25.73 -19.25
N PHE A 128 -12.61 -25.49 -18.50
CA PHE A 128 -11.93 -24.19 -18.42
C PHE A 128 -11.57 -23.62 -19.79
N LYS A 129 -11.01 -24.43 -20.70
CA LYS A 129 -10.72 -24.04 -22.10
C LYS A 129 -11.92 -23.57 -22.92
N ARG A 130 -13.13 -23.95 -22.52
CA ARG A 130 -14.39 -23.57 -23.17
C ARG A 130 -15.11 -22.45 -22.43
N CYS A 131 -14.53 -21.91 -21.37
CA CYS A 131 -15.06 -20.80 -20.58
C CYS A 131 -13.99 -19.70 -20.45
N HIS A 132 -13.47 -19.43 -19.25
CA HIS A 132 -12.48 -18.38 -18.98
C HIS A 132 -11.06 -18.69 -19.50
N GLY A 133 -10.76 -19.94 -19.87
CA GLY A 133 -9.49 -20.35 -20.48
C GLY A 133 -9.50 -20.37 -22.01
N ARG A 134 -10.46 -19.73 -22.65
CA ARG A 134 -10.50 -19.57 -24.12
C ARG A 134 -9.32 -18.71 -24.55
N LYS A 135 -8.43 -19.27 -25.38
CA LYS A 135 -7.44 -18.43 -26.08
C LYS A 135 -8.19 -17.62 -27.11
N ASP A 136 -8.08 -16.29 -27.04
CA ASP A 136 -8.69 -15.44 -28.05
C ASP A 136 -8.08 -15.77 -29.41
N THR A 137 -8.93 -16.18 -30.35
CA THR A 137 -8.51 -16.56 -31.70
C THR A 137 -8.37 -15.35 -32.61
N ARG A 138 -8.78 -14.16 -32.14
CA ARG A 138 -8.68 -12.89 -32.89
C ARG A 138 -7.24 -12.35 -32.93
N VAL A 139 -6.53 -12.41 -31.80
CA VAL A 139 -5.14 -11.90 -31.68
C VAL A 139 -4.16 -12.66 -32.58
N LYS A 140 -4.38 -13.95 -32.83
CA LYS A 140 -3.51 -14.75 -33.71
C LYS A 140 -3.66 -14.48 -35.20
N LYS A 141 -4.74 -13.83 -35.64
CA LYS A 141 -4.98 -13.57 -37.07
C LYS A 141 -4.21 -12.33 -37.56
N GLU A 142 -3.99 -11.36 -36.68
CA GLU A 142 -3.21 -10.14 -36.98
C GLU A 142 -1.69 -10.41 -37.03
N GLU A 143 -1.16 -11.34 -36.22
CA GLU A 143 0.26 -11.71 -36.25
C GLU A 143 0.65 -12.67 -37.40
N MET A 144 -0.34 -13.28 -38.08
CA MET A 144 -0.09 -14.36 -39.06
C MET A 144 -0.55 -14.02 -40.48
N GLY A 145 -0.83 -12.74 -40.76
CA GLY A 145 -0.94 -12.21 -42.13
C GLY A 145 -1.87 -12.99 -43.05
N MET A 146 -3.11 -13.25 -42.63
CA MET A 146 -4.20 -13.76 -43.50
C MET A 146 -5.53 -13.07 -43.23
#